data_AF-A0A8D8FM40-F1
#
_entry.id   AF-A0A8D8FM40-F1
#
_cell.length_a   1.000
_cell.length_b   1.000
_cell.length_c   1.000
_cell.angle_alpha   90.00
_cell.angle_beta   90.00
_cell.angle_gamma   90.00
#
_symmetry.space_group_name_H-M   'P 1'
#
loop_
_entity.id
_entity.type
_entity.pdbx_description
1 polymer ?
#
loop_
_entity_poly.entity_id
_entity_poly.type
_entity_poly.pdbx_seq_one_letter_code
_entity_poly.pdbx_strand_id
1 'polypeptide(L)'
;MLLPKGAPEGVQFELYVMISDYTDDSVNLEFDENVDCSDAHSFCGLRDKKYPDKRPMGFPFDRRTPASIATLGQFIGTNTNMASNSLTIRFTNTVIART
;
A
#
# COMPACT_ATOMS: atom_id res chain seq x y z
N MET A 1 6.68 9.44 -8.30
CA MET A 1 5.61 8.95 -9.20
C MET A 1 4.70 8.02 -8.41
N LEU A 2 4.03 8.54 -7.37
CA LEU A 2 3.27 7.72 -6.42
C LEU A 2 1.89 7.33 -6.95
N LEU A 3 1.20 8.28 -7.59
CA LEU A 3 -0.14 8.06 -8.13
C LEU A 3 -0.06 7.77 -9.64
N PRO A 4 -0.95 6.91 -10.17
CA PRO A 4 -1.15 6.79 -11.61
C PRO A 4 -1.48 8.15 -12.23
N LYS A 5 -1.14 8.33 -13.50
CA LYS A 5 -1.41 9.58 -14.23
C LYS A 5 -2.90 9.97 -14.21
N GLY A 6 -3.81 8.99 -14.30
CA GLY A 6 -5.24 9.22 -14.49
C GLY A 6 -5.57 9.77 -15.88
N ALA A 7 -6.76 10.35 -16.02
CA ALA A 7 -7.27 10.94 -17.26
C ALA A 7 -8.03 12.25 -16.96
N PRO A 8 -8.19 13.17 -17.94
CA PRO A 8 -8.93 14.43 -17.74
C PRO A 8 -10.37 14.26 -17.26
N GLU A 9 -11.03 13.19 -17.71
CA GLU A 9 -12.38 12.77 -17.28
C GLU A 9 -12.42 12.23 -15.85
N GLY A 10 -11.26 11.84 -15.31
CA GLY A 10 -11.13 11.15 -14.03
C GLY A 10 -11.20 9.63 -14.17
N VAL A 11 -10.38 8.92 -13.42
CA VAL A 11 -10.37 7.45 -13.35
C VAL A 11 -10.72 7.04 -11.93
N GLN A 12 -11.70 6.15 -11.78
CA GLN A 12 -12.13 5.64 -10.49
C GLN A 12 -11.16 4.57 -9.97
N PHE A 13 -10.79 4.70 -8.70
CA PHE A 13 -10.00 3.73 -7.95
C PHE A 13 -10.67 3.45 -6.61
N GLU A 14 -10.36 2.31 -6.02
CA GLU A 14 -10.68 1.99 -4.63
C GLU A 14 -9.42 2.18 -3.78
N LEU A 15 -9.44 3.13 -2.84
CA LEU A 15 -8.43 3.21 -1.80
C LEU A 15 -8.71 2.14 -0.77
N TYR A 16 -7.78 1.20 -0.60
CA TYR A 16 -7.86 0.14 0.39
C TYR A 16 -6.91 0.43 1.56
N VAL A 17 -7.38 0.20 2.78
CA VAL A 17 -6.59 0.32 4.01
C VAL A 17 -6.81 -0.92 4.87
N MET A 18 -5.74 -1.42 5.47
CA MET A 18 -5.74 -2.55 6.39
C MET A 18 -4.88 -2.23 7.61
N ILE A 19 -5.34 -2.67 8.78
CA ILE A 19 -4.56 -2.66 10.02
C ILE A 19 -4.24 -4.11 10.40
N SER A 20 -3.02 -4.57 10.12
CA SER A 20 -2.55 -5.90 10.51
C SER A 20 -2.14 -5.98 11.98
N ASP A 21 -2.06 -7.20 12.50
CA ASP A 21 -1.50 -7.45 13.83
C ASP A 21 0.02 -7.27 13.79
N TYR A 22 0.53 -6.32 14.57
CA TYR A 22 1.94 -5.99 14.69
C TYR A 22 2.81 -7.21 15.04
N THR A 23 2.30 -8.14 15.84
CA THR A 23 3.06 -9.31 16.30
C THR A 23 3.44 -10.24 15.14
N ASP A 24 2.61 -10.29 14.10
CA ASP A 24 2.84 -11.03 12.86
C ASP A 24 3.76 -10.28 11.88
N ASP A 25 3.87 -8.95 12.02
CA ASP A 25 4.57 -8.07 11.08
C ASP A 25 6.03 -7.81 11.52
N SER A 26 6.24 -7.62 12.82
CA SER A 26 7.50 -7.12 13.38
C SER A 26 8.68 -8.08 13.22
N VAL A 27 9.81 -7.60 12.70
CA VAL A 27 11.04 -8.38 12.48
C VAL A 27 12.06 -8.20 13.64
N ASN A 28 11.68 -7.53 14.74
CA ASN A 28 12.57 -7.17 15.85
C ASN A 28 13.85 -6.46 15.36
N LEU A 29 13.68 -5.46 14.49
CA LEU A 29 14.78 -4.61 14.04
C LEU A 29 14.93 -3.42 14.98
N GLU A 30 16.17 -3.08 15.33
CA GLU A 30 16.46 -1.75 15.85
C GLU A 30 16.29 -0.76 14.69
N PHE A 31 15.13 -0.12 14.67
CA PHE A 31 14.83 0.97 13.76
C PHE A 31 15.32 2.26 14.40
N ASP A 32 16.35 2.84 13.81
CA ASP A 32 16.87 4.15 14.21
C ASP A 32 16.40 5.15 13.13
N GLU A 33 15.44 5.99 13.52
CA GLU A 33 14.86 7.04 12.67
C GLU A 33 15.89 8.09 12.22
N ASN A 34 17.07 8.13 12.85
CA ASN A 34 18.13 9.08 12.52
C ASN A 34 19.10 8.56 11.44
N VAL A 35 18.95 7.32 10.98
CA VAL A 35 19.80 6.74 9.92
C VAL A 35 19.21 7.11 8.56
N ASP A 36 19.99 7.86 7.77
CA ASP A 36 19.67 8.23 6.39
C ASP A 36 19.29 7.02 5.52
N CYS A 37 18.42 7.25 4.52
CA CYS A 37 17.97 6.28 3.50
C CYS A 37 17.03 5.14 3.97
N SER A 38 16.14 5.41 4.93
CA SER A 38 15.15 4.43 5.44
C SER A 38 13.70 4.66 4.93
N ASP A 39 13.49 5.67 4.10
CA ASP A 39 12.17 6.17 3.66
C ASP A 39 11.56 5.40 2.46
N ALA A 40 12.34 4.60 1.75
CA ALA A 40 11.90 3.84 0.56
C ALA A 40 11.85 2.32 0.76
N HIS A 41 11.63 1.86 2.00
CA HIS A 41 11.75 0.44 2.36
C HIS A 41 10.74 -0.48 1.67
N SER A 42 9.58 0.02 1.20
CA SER A 42 8.59 -0.80 0.50
C SER A 42 9.12 -1.45 -0.79
N PHE A 43 10.09 -0.84 -1.48
CA PHE A 43 10.70 -1.39 -2.68
C PHE A 43 12.18 -1.73 -2.50
N CYS A 44 12.90 -0.98 -1.68
CA CYS A 44 14.35 -1.13 -1.53
C CYS A 44 14.75 -1.95 -0.30
N GLY A 45 13.81 -2.25 0.60
CA GLY A 45 14.12 -2.77 1.92
C GLY A 45 14.97 -1.78 2.73
N LEU A 46 15.71 -2.31 3.70
CA LEU A 46 16.64 -1.53 4.50
C LEU A 46 18.06 -1.98 4.19
N ARG A 47 18.95 -0.99 3.99
CA ARG A 47 20.36 -1.26 3.73
C ARG A 47 20.98 -2.06 4.88
N ASP A 48 21.67 -3.14 4.54
CA ASP A 48 22.39 -4.02 5.46
C ASP A 48 21.53 -4.61 6.62
N LYS A 49 20.20 -4.57 6.47
CA LYS A 49 19.22 -5.05 7.45
C LYS A 49 18.22 -6.00 6.79
N LYS A 50 17.42 -6.69 7.61
CA LYS A 50 16.28 -7.47 7.09
C LYS A 50 15.19 -6.52 6.58
N TYR A 51 14.37 -7.02 5.66
CA TYR A 51 13.15 -6.34 5.26
C TYR A 51 12.26 -6.11 6.49
N PRO A 52 11.66 -4.91 6.68
CA PRO A 52 11.03 -4.53 7.95
C PRO A 52 9.63 -5.10 8.18
N ASP A 53 9.15 -6.00 7.32
CA ASP A 53 7.88 -6.71 7.45
C ASP A 53 8.12 -8.22 7.25
N LYS A 54 7.62 -9.05 8.17
CA LYS A 54 7.68 -10.52 8.07
C LYS A 54 6.74 -11.08 7.01
N ARG A 55 5.70 -10.33 6.62
CA ARG A 55 4.71 -10.78 5.64
C ARG A 55 5.32 -10.86 4.23
N PRO A 56 4.74 -11.71 3.36
CA PRO A 56 5.10 -11.68 1.95
C PRO A 56 4.84 -10.30 1.34
N MET A 57 5.79 -9.80 0.55
CA MET A 57 5.65 -8.52 -0.16
C MET A 57 4.39 -8.55 -1.04
N GLY A 58 3.51 -7.56 -0.87
CA GLY A 58 2.22 -7.49 -1.55
C GLY A 58 1.03 -8.00 -0.73
N PHE A 59 1.26 -8.44 0.52
CA PHE A 59 0.19 -8.79 1.44
C PHE A 59 -0.84 -7.66 1.60
N PRO A 60 -2.15 -7.95 1.66
CA PRO A 60 -2.79 -9.28 1.63
C PRO A 60 -3.17 -9.78 0.22
N PHE A 61 -2.72 -9.12 -0.84
CA PHE A 61 -3.09 -9.42 -2.23
C PHE A 61 -2.06 -10.25 -3.00
N ASP A 62 -0.98 -10.68 -2.34
CA ASP A 62 0.03 -11.59 -2.91
C ASP A 62 -0.55 -12.97 -3.26
N ARG A 63 -1.67 -13.35 -2.62
CA ARG A 63 -2.34 -14.65 -2.80
C ARG A 63 -3.74 -14.49 -3.35
N ARG A 64 -4.20 -15.53 -4.05
CA ARG A 64 -5.58 -15.60 -4.54
C ARG A 64 -6.54 -15.79 -3.38
N THR A 65 -7.65 -15.06 -3.42
CA THR A 65 -8.77 -15.27 -2.50
C THR A 65 -9.50 -16.59 -2.82
N PRO A 66 -10.22 -17.18 -1.85
CA PRO A 66 -11.14 -18.29 -2.13
C PRO A 66 -12.14 -17.92 -3.23
N ALA A 67 -12.58 -18.91 -4.00
CA ALA A 67 -13.51 -18.71 -5.12
C ALA A 67 -14.87 -18.09 -4.71
N SER A 68 -15.21 -18.14 -3.42
CA SER A 68 -16.40 -17.48 -2.87
C SER A 68 -16.28 -15.96 -2.75
N ILE A 69 -15.07 -15.40 -2.86
CA ILE A 69 -14.79 -13.96 -2.77
C ILE A 69 -14.44 -13.45 -4.16
N ALA A 70 -15.38 -12.72 -4.77
CA ALA A 70 -15.25 -12.19 -6.12
C ALA A 70 -15.04 -10.67 -6.17
N THR A 71 -15.38 -9.94 -5.10
CA THR A 71 -15.26 -8.47 -5.05
C THR A 71 -14.44 -8.01 -3.86
N LEU A 72 -13.85 -6.81 -3.97
CA LEU A 72 -13.14 -6.17 -2.86
C LEU A 72 -14.06 -5.96 -1.64
N GLY A 73 -15.32 -5.57 -1.87
CA GLY A 73 -16.30 -5.42 -0.79
C GLY A 73 -16.58 -6.72 -0.04
N GLN A 74 -16.61 -7.87 -0.72
CA GLN A 74 -16.73 -9.18 -0.06
C GLN A 74 -15.47 -9.52 0.74
N PHE A 75 -14.29 -9.22 0.20
CA PHE A 75 -13.02 -9.44 0.90
C PHE A 75 -12.95 -8.65 2.20
N ILE A 76 -13.28 -7.36 2.14
CA ILE A 76 -13.31 -6.45 3.30
C ILE A 76 -14.40 -6.86 4.29
N GLY A 77 -15.60 -7.21 3.81
CA GLY A 77 -16.75 -7.53 4.67
C GLY A 77 -16.53 -8.71 5.63
N THR A 78 -15.52 -9.54 5.37
CA THR A 78 -15.13 -10.64 6.28
C THR A 78 -14.18 -10.21 7.41
N ASN A 79 -13.61 -9.01 7.34
CA ASN A 79 -12.54 -8.52 8.20
C ASN A 79 -12.87 -7.13 8.77
N THR A 80 -12.90 -6.98 10.09
CA THR A 80 -13.22 -5.69 10.74
C THR A 80 -12.08 -4.68 10.73
N ASN A 81 -10.86 -5.11 10.43
CA ASN A 81 -9.64 -4.31 10.39
C ASN A 81 -9.31 -3.78 8.97
N MET A 82 -10.24 -3.87 8.03
CA MET A 82 -10.09 -3.44 6.65
C MET A 82 -11.18 -2.44 6.27
N ALA A 83 -10.85 -1.50 5.39
CA ALA A 83 -11.81 -0.57 4.81
C ALA A 83 -11.42 -0.19 3.37
N SER A 84 -12.40 0.22 2.57
CA SER A 84 -12.14 0.90 1.30
C SER A 84 -12.97 2.14 1.11
N ASN A 85 -12.50 3.00 0.21
CA ASN A 85 -13.21 4.21 -0.22
C ASN A 85 -13.00 4.44 -1.72
N SER A 86 -14.08 4.69 -2.44
CA SER A 86 -14.03 5.08 -3.85
C SER A 86 -13.46 6.48 -4.00
N LEU A 87 -12.47 6.64 -4.87
CA LEU A 87 -11.90 7.94 -5.22
C LEU A 87 -11.68 8.08 -6.73
N THR A 88 -11.49 9.31 -7.17
CA THR A 88 -11.28 9.63 -8.58
C THR A 88 -9.95 10.36 -8.76
N ILE A 89 -9.05 9.81 -9.55
CA ILE A 89 -7.79 10.47 -9.94
C ILE A 89 -8.02 11.19 -11.27
N ARG A 90 -7.85 12.52 -11.26
CA ARG A 90 -8.00 13.37 -12.46
C ARG A 90 -6.66 13.93 -12.90
N PHE A 91 -6.37 13.78 -14.19
CA PHE A 91 -5.20 14.40 -14.81
C PHE A 91 -5.52 15.83 -15.26
N THR A 92 -4.72 16.79 -14.82
CA THR A 92 -4.79 18.18 -15.31
C THR A 92 -3.65 18.40 -16.30
N ASN A 93 -3.98 18.71 -17.55
CA ASN A 93 -2.97 18.90 -18.61
C ASN A 93 -2.34 20.30 -18.53
N THR A 94 -1.59 20.55 -17.46
CA THR A 94 -0.85 21.80 -17.22
C THR A 94 0.60 21.49 -16.87
N VAL A 95 1.51 22.38 -17.27
CA VAL A 95 2.93 22.30 -16.89
C VAL A 95 3.18 23.26 -15.75
N ILE A 96 3.66 22.75 -14.62
CA ILE A 96 3.96 23.52 -13.42
C ILE A 96 5.48 23.50 -13.23
N ALA A 97 6.10 24.68 -13.17
CA ALA A 97 7.53 24.78 -12.89
C ALA A 97 7.82 24.46 -11.41
N ARG A 98 8.92 23.75 -11.13
CA ARG A 98 9.38 23.53 -9.76
C ARG A 98 10.02 24.83 -9.25
N THR A 99 9.39 25.48 -8.28
CA THR A 99 10.00 26.56 -7.49
C THR A 99 10.99 25.99 -6.49
#